data_AF-B6U218-F1
#
_entry.id   AF-B6U218-F1
#
_cell.length_a   1.000
_cell.length_b   1.000
_cell.length_c   1.000
_cell.angle_alpha   90.00
_cell.angle_beta   90.00
_cell.angle_gamma   90.00
#
_symmetry.space_group_name_H-M   'P 1'
#
loop_
_entity.id
_entity.type
_entity.pdbx_description
1 polymer ?
#
loop_
_entity_poly.entity_id
_entity_poly.type
_entity_poly.pdbx_seq_one_letter_code
_entity_poly.pdbx_strand_id
1 'polypeptide(L)'
;MRRGGGRRFPKPSLAPSTAAEATPALDASVIRNLDSAFSRRDSDANSLCSSRPASTVGAILNFSDRATQVAALRVVNTFLAPAVTLRGPLPAARDIQAALRLLVDRLHLPRNDATFDDDLIQDLRLLGCPYKVTRSALKAPGTPHSWPVLLSVLHWLTLLCHSQGDDPDAPSGPSDDLLLYITQSYSHFLSGDDAAVETVDEEYASKARMTGEAYVATARALEKEAEELETQVNKLISGPSRREALESEKEAFNADIHKFDAVVNAWKTKFNEREQSLGDLEKELEAKVSDTQRAAAEIQDLLKQVDAQPVNVKDVDRMRREMQAIEDDIANAEKGKTALEDKVWELEAKLVTKLEELERHAEQCNQALKKLKPTVAFQYMIDSKGSSPAEMLGTGYKTVLKPALLAHAEENKRICLSNLENLNDLQKQLQGNAKVLEEERNNISSLQEKNDEIVARLNLLDREIINDDSRFTSEAAQMKDELEKKKNSLISAEKQADDFLKKSEKRLQDVTLKVEEETQAAAKELLELLDSMAEHKEFMETTIAQRRKDLYETADYIASVASKTVITQVPNPAES
;
A
#
# COMPACT_ATOMS: atom_id res chain seq x y z
N MET A 1 -75.56 8.51 20.94
CA MET A 1 -76.03 7.52 19.93
C MET A 1 -76.16 6.14 20.60
N ARG A 2 -76.72 5.13 19.90
CA ARG A 2 -76.70 3.68 20.25
C ARG A 2 -75.25 3.20 20.51
N ARG A 3 -74.90 2.15 21.28
CA ARG A 3 -75.53 1.04 22.07
C ARG A 3 -74.48 0.63 23.15
N GLY A 4 -74.70 -0.20 24.18
CA GLY A 4 -75.91 -0.88 24.67
C GLY A 4 -75.63 -2.33 25.18
N GLY A 5 -75.51 -2.55 26.49
CA GLY A 5 -75.37 -3.87 27.16
C GLY A 5 -73.92 -4.38 27.29
N GLY A 6 -73.57 -5.28 28.23
CA GLY A 6 -74.35 -5.87 29.33
C GLY A 6 -73.53 -6.92 30.13
N ARG A 7 -73.67 -6.99 31.47
CA ARG A 7 -72.89 -7.91 32.33
C ARG A 7 -73.40 -9.35 32.30
N ARG A 8 -72.51 -10.36 32.34
CA ARG A 8 -72.79 -11.72 32.86
C ARG A 8 -71.55 -12.36 33.52
N PHE A 9 -71.72 -12.81 34.77
CA PHE A 9 -71.05 -13.98 35.38
C PHE A 9 -72.12 -15.08 35.50
N PRO A 10 -71.78 -16.39 35.53
CA PRO A 10 -71.64 -17.06 36.84
C PRO A 10 -70.66 -18.27 36.94
N LYS A 11 -70.02 -18.38 38.12
CA LYS A 11 -69.68 -19.53 39.01
C LYS A 11 -69.45 -21.01 38.54
N PRO A 12 -68.84 -21.88 39.39
CA PRO A 12 -68.22 -23.17 38.99
C PRO A 12 -68.72 -24.46 39.71
N SER A 13 -68.27 -25.64 39.22
CA SER A 13 -68.05 -26.92 39.95
C SER A 13 -67.28 -27.93 39.05
N LEU A 14 -66.24 -28.66 39.51
CA LEU A 14 -66.20 -30.04 40.09
C LEU A 14 -66.92 -31.13 39.25
N ALA A 15 -66.44 -32.37 39.07
CA ALA A 15 -65.17 -33.12 39.34
C ALA A 15 -65.35 -34.54 38.66
N PRO A 16 -64.69 -35.69 39.00
CA PRO A 16 -63.50 -36.00 39.82
C PRO A 16 -62.54 -37.05 39.15
N SER A 17 -61.73 -37.74 39.99
CA SER A 17 -61.02 -39.01 39.77
C SER A 17 -59.70 -39.02 38.98
N THR A 18 -58.62 -39.72 39.37
CA THR A 18 -58.01 -40.21 40.64
C THR A 18 -57.04 -41.32 40.24
N ALA A 19 -55.73 -41.12 40.46
CA ALA A 19 -54.77 -42.18 40.67
C ALA A 19 -53.65 -41.62 41.58
N ALA A 20 -53.10 -42.44 42.45
CA ALA A 20 -52.05 -42.08 43.41
C ALA A 20 -51.04 -43.22 43.51
N GLU A 21 -50.14 -43.16 44.51
CA GLU A 21 -49.07 -44.12 44.81
C GLU A 21 -47.87 -44.10 43.85
N ALA A 22 -46.62 -44.24 44.31
CA ALA A 22 -46.10 -44.05 45.67
C ALA A 22 -44.58 -43.76 45.63
N THR A 23 -44.09 -42.96 46.58
CA THR A 23 -42.66 -42.83 46.88
C THR A 23 -42.30 -43.70 48.11
N PRO A 24 -41.29 -44.57 48.02
CA PRO A 24 -40.55 -45.04 49.19
C PRO A 24 -39.35 -44.12 49.45
N ALA A 25 -39.13 -43.75 50.71
CA ALA A 25 -37.91 -43.09 51.14
C ALA A 25 -36.82 -44.12 51.50
N LEU A 26 -35.55 -43.70 51.47
CA LEU A 26 -34.51 -44.25 52.34
C LEU A 26 -33.45 -43.16 52.61
N ASP A 27 -32.70 -43.35 53.70
CA ASP A 27 -32.13 -42.27 54.50
C ASP A 27 -30.59 -42.38 54.63
N ALA A 28 -29.98 -41.29 55.10
CA ALA A 28 -28.67 -41.18 55.76
C ALA A 28 -27.47 -41.99 55.21
N SER A 29 -26.38 -41.28 54.88
CA SER A 29 -25.32 -41.07 55.89
C SER A 29 -24.09 -40.25 55.43
N VAL A 30 -23.59 -39.45 56.38
CA VAL A 30 -22.18 -39.08 56.62
C VAL A 30 -21.36 -38.46 55.47
N ILE A 31 -21.17 -37.15 55.59
CA ILE A 31 -20.03 -36.38 55.06
C ILE A 31 -18.71 -36.90 55.66
N ARG A 32 -17.65 -37.10 54.85
CA ARG A 32 -16.26 -36.80 55.29
C ARG A 32 -15.24 -36.70 54.14
N ASN A 33 -14.36 -35.69 54.30
CA ASN A 33 -12.99 -35.59 53.77
C ASN A 33 -12.77 -35.63 52.25
N LEU A 34 -12.59 -34.44 51.66
CA LEU A 34 -11.37 -34.11 50.90
C LEU A 34 -11.23 -32.59 50.71
N ASP A 35 -10.90 -31.91 51.79
CA ASP A 35 -10.59 -30.46 51.81
C ASP A 35 -9.08 -30.26 51.99
N SER A 36 -8.35 -30.05 50.87
CA SER A 36 -6.96 -29.53 50.80
C SER A 36 -6.36 -29.65 49.38
N ALA A 37 -6.51 -28.64 48.53
CA ALA A 37 -5.85 -28.64 47.20
C ALA A 37 -5.57 -27.26 46.54
N PHE A 38 -5.66 -26.12 47.23
CA PHE A 38 -5.41 -24.79 46.61
C PHE A 38 -4.58 -23.80 47.46
N SER A 39 -3.28 -24.10 47.62
CA SER A 39 -2.28 -23.05 47.81
C SER A 39 -0.84 -23.53 47.61
N ARG A 40 -0.06 -22.78 46.81
CA ARG A 40 1.43 -22.75 46.78
C ARG A 40 2.16 -24.03 46.29
N ARG A 41 3.39 -23.98 45.76
CA ARG A 41 4.13 -22.94 44.98
C ARG A 41 5.43 -23.58 44.43
N ASP A 42 5.99 -22.99 43.35
CA ASP A 42 7.37 -23.08 42.86
C ASP A 42 7.94 -24.42 42.28
N SER A 43 8.51 -24.28 41.06
CA SER A 43 9.73 -24.90 40.51
C SER A 43 9.83 -26.33 39.93
N ASP A 44 10.51 -26.33 38.77
CA ASP A 44 11.46 -27.30 38.17
C ASP A 44 11.01 -28.73 37.77
N ALA A 45 10.78 -28.90 36.45
CA ALA A 45 11.01 -30.17 35.73
C ALA A 45 11.33 -29.91 34.23
N ASN A 46 12.39 -30.53 33.70
CA ASN A 46 12.78 -30.41 32.29
C ASN A 46 11.79 -31.13 31.36
N SER A 47 11.40 -30.47 30.25
CA SER A 47 10.75 -31.15 29.11
C SER A 47 11.75 -31.43 28.00
N LEU A 48 12.01 -32.71 27.73
CA LEU A 48 12.99 -33.18 26.74
C LEU A 48 12.34 -33.39 25.37
N CYS A 49 12.39 -32.37 24.51
CA CYS A 49 12.03 -32.48 23.10
C CYS A 49 13.26 -32.27 22.21
N SER A 50 14.06 -33.33 22.01
CA SER A 50 15.22 -33.31 21.10
C SER A 50 15.31 -34.59 20.28
N SER A 51 14.98 -34.48 19.00
CA SER A 51 14.89 -35.60 18.06
C SER A 51 16.24 -35.93 17.43
N ARG A 52 17.17 -36.54 18.18
CA ARG A 52 18.40 -37.15 17.63
C ARG A 52 18.75 -38.47 18.33
N PRO A 53 18.96 -39.58 17.60
CA PRO A 53 19.55 -40.79 18.16
C PRO A 53 21.04 -40.54 18.47
N ALA A 54 21.42 -40.54 19.74
CA ALA A 54 22.80 -40.32 20.16
C ALA A 54 23.65 -41.58 19.92
N SER A 55 24.56 -41.53 18.94
CA SER A 55 25.54 -42.60 18.68
C SER A 55 26.46 -42.79 19.89
N THR A 56 26.19 -43.83 20.67
CA THR A 56 26.94 -44.16 21.91
C THR A 56 27.81 -45.40 21.69
N VAL A 57 28.61 -45.38 20.62
CA VAL A 57 29.59 -46.44 20.32
C VAL A 57 30.76 -46.31 21.31
N GLY A 58 30.68 -47.02 22.43
CA GLY A 58 31.73 -47.03 23.46
C GLY A 58 31.32 -47.60 24.82
N ALA A 59 30.03 -47.64 25.15
CA ALA A 59 29.56 -48.28 26.38
C ALA A 59 29.63 -49.82 26.26
N ILE A 60 30.39 -50.48 27.12
CA ILE A 60 30.39 -51.95 27.24
C ILE A 60 29.09 -52.37 27.93
N LEU A 61 28.11 -52.79 27.13
CA LEU A 61 26.79 -53.19 27.60
C LEU A 61 26.85 -54.56 28.31
N ASN A 62 26.34 -54.61 29.53
CA ASN A 62 26.30 -55.86 30.31
C ASN A 62 25.00 -56.64 30.02
N PHE A 63 25.09 -57.63 29.13
CA PHE A 63 23.98 -58.51 28.76
C PHE A 63 23.72 -59.65 29.75
N SER A 64 23.99 -59.45 31.04
CA SER A 64 23.66 -60.43 32.09
C SER A 64 22.16 -60.51 32.41
N ASP A 65 21.40 -59.44 32.14
CA ASP A 65 19.95 -59.39 32.38
C ASP A 65 19.13 -59.86 31.15
N ARG A 66 17.97 -60.47 31.42
CA ARG A 66 17.07 -61.01 30.40
C ARG A 66 16.41 -59.91 29.55
N ALA A 67 16.14 -58.72 30.09
CA ALA A 67 15.53 -57.65 29.30
C ALA A 67 16.52 -57.08 28.27
N THR A 68 17.79 -56.87 28.66
CA THR A 68 18.83 -56.40 27.73
C THR A 68 19.18 -57.45 26.68
N GLN A 69 19.20 -58.75 27.03
CA GLN A 69 19.32 -59.83 26.06
C GLN A 69 18.17 -59.83 25.03
N VAL A 70 16.92 -59.67 25.46
CA VAL A 70 15.76 -59.65 24.53
C VAL A 70 15.81 -58.42 23.61
N ALA A 71 16.27 -57.26 24.10
CA ALA A 71 16.46 -56.08 23.28
C ALA A 71 17.58 -56.27 22.24
N ALA A 72 18.76 -56.78 22.63
CA ALA A 72 19.86 -57.06 21.72
C ALA A 72 19.49 -58.11 20.67
N LEU A 73 18.81 -59.20 21.07
CA LEU A 73 18.29 -60.21 20.15
C LEU A 73 17.34 -59.62 19.12
N ARG A 74 16.54 -58.60 19.47
CA ARG A 74 15.66 -57.92 18.50
C ARG A 74 16.49 -57.20 17.44
N VAL A 75 17.47 -56.39 17.84
CA VAL A 75 18.34 -55.66 16.89
C VAL A 75 19.11 -56.62 15.98
N VAL A 76 19.73 -57.66 16.56
CA VAL A 76 20.44 -58.70 15.80
C VAL A 76 19.51 -59.41 14.82
N ASN A 77 18.31 -59.82 15.25
CA ASN A 77 17.35 -60.48 14.36
C ASN A 77 16.77 -59.56 13.28
N THR A 78 16.63 -58.26 13.52
CA THR A 78 16.20 -57.30 12.49
C THR A 78 17.23 -57.22 11.36
N PHE A 79 18.54 -57.20 11.67
CA PHE A 79 19.59 -57.14 10.65
C PHE A 79 19.86 -58.49 9.96
N LEU A 80 19.73 -59.61 10.69
CA LEU A 80 19.95 -60.95 10.14
C LEU A 80 18.75 -61.51 9.35
N ALA A 81 17.55 -60.93 9.49
CA ALA A 81 16.37 -61.36 8.76
C ALA A 81 16.48 -61.02 7.25
N PRO A 82 15.95 -61.87 6.34
CA PRO A 82 15.29 -63.16 6.59
C PRO A 82 16.27 -64.35 6.72
N ALA A 83 17.58 -64.13 6.55
CA ALA A 83 18.57 -65.20 6.39
C ALA A 83 18.81 -66.04 7.65
N VAL A 84 18.83 -65.42 8.84
CA VAL A 84 18.94 -66.11 10.13
C VAL A 84 18.02 -65.45 11.17
N THR A 85 17.33 -66.23 12.00
CA THR A 85 16.54 -65.71 13.13
C THR A 85 16.82 -66.51 14.40
N LEU A 86 17.52 -65.88 15.35
CA LEU A 86 17.89 -66.43 16.64
C LEU A 86 16.70 -66.37 17.61
N ARG A 87 16.03 -67.49 17.82
CA ARG A 87 14.87 -67.59 18.73
C ARG A 87 15.32 -67.86 20.17
N GLY A 88 14.83 -67.05 21.12
CA GLY A 88 15.13 -67.19 22.55
C GLY A 88 14.35 -68.31 23.25
N PRO A 89 14.66 -68.62 24.53
CA PRO A 89 15.62 -67.91 25.38
C PRO A 89 17.09 -68.23 25.06
N LEU A 90 17.38 -69.42 24.52
CA LEU A 90 18.71 -69.88 24.11
C LEU A 90 18.62 -70.42 22.68
N PRO A 91 19.18 -69.75 21.67
CA PRO A 91 19.10 -70.21 20.28
C PRO A 91 19.93 -71.48 20.03
N ALA A 92 19.58 -72.22 18.98
CA ALA A 92 20.31 -73.43 18.61
C ALA A 92 21.73 -73.10 18.13
N ALA A 93 22.72 -73.92 18.54
CA ALA A 93 24.13 -73.65 18.32
C ALA A 93 24.51 -73.46 16.83
N ARG A 94 23.88 -74.24 15.93
CA ARG A 94 24.05 -74.11 14.48
C ARG A 94 23.65 -72.72 13.98
N ASP A 95 22.55 -72.19 14.48
CA ASP A 95 21.97 -70.93 14.01
C ASP A 95 22.77 -69.73 14.56
N ILE A 96 23.33 -69.86 15.78
CA ILE A 96 24.30 -68.90 16.34
C ILE A 96 25.57 -68.84 15.48
N GLN A 97 26.11 -70.00 15.07
CA GLN A 97 27.27 -70.01 14.17
C GLN A 97 26.93 -69.48 12.76
N ALA A 98 25.72 -69.72 12.26
CA ALA A 98 25.26 -69.15 10.98
C ALA A 98 25.15 -67.61 11.06
N ALA A 99 24.63 -67.08 12.17
CA ALA A 99 24.60 -65.64 12.45
C ALA A 99 26.01 -65.03 12.51
N LEU A 100 26.94 -65.66 13.23
CA LEU A 100 28.33 -65.20 13.31
C LEU A 100 29.00 -65.20 11.92
N ARG A 101 28.87 -66.28 11.14
CA ARG A 101 29.40 -66.36 9.77
C ARG A 101 28.85 -65.24 8.88
N LEU A 102 27.53 -65.01 8.90
CA LEU A 102 26.90 -63.98 8.07
C LEU A 102 27.43 -62.57 8.40
N LEU A 103 27.63 -62.24 9.69
CA LEU A 103 28.21 -60.95 10.07
C LEU A 103 29.70 -60.82 9.66
N VAL A 104 30.47 -61.90 9.74
CA VAL A 104 31.87 -61.96 9.27
C VAL A 104 31.96 -61.80 7.75
N ASP A 105 31.10 -62.50 7.00
CA ASP A 105 30.99 -62.41 5.54
C ASP A 105 30.59 -60.99 5.10
N ARG A 106 29.72 -60.30 5.87
CA ARG A 106 29.30 -58.89 5.65
C ARG A 106 30.40 -57.86 5.92
N LEU A 107 31.36 -58.17 6.80
CA LEU A 107 32.54 -57.33 7.06
C LEU A 107 33.71 -57.64 6.10
N HIS A 108 33.48 -58.48 5.08
CA HIS A 108 34.47 -58.88 4.07
C HIS A 108 35.76 -59.50 4.63
N LEU A 109 35.66 -60.17 5.79
CA LEU A 109 36.79 -60.81 6.46
C LEU A 109 37.17 -62.14 5.77
N PRO A 110 38.46 -62.53 5.70
CA PRO A 110 38.88 -63.78 5.09
C PRO A 110 38.42 -64.99 5.92
N ARG A 111 37.74 -65.95 5.29
CA ARG A 111 37.10 -67.07 6.01
C ARG A 111 37.68 -68.44 5.63
N ASN A 112 38.01 -69.23 6.65
CA ASN A 112 38.38 -70.64 6.53
C ASN A 112 37.50 -71.52 7.45
N ASP A 113 36.56 -72.28 6.87
CA ASP A 113 35.58 -73.05 7.65
C ASP A 113 36.20 -74.19 8.50
N ALA A 114 37.45 -74.59 8.25
CA ALA A 114 38.16 -75.60 9.06
C ALA A 114 38.73 -75.04 10.38
N THR A 115 39.06 -73.75 10.43
CA THR A 115 39.70 -73.08 11.58
C THR A 115 38.87 -71.94 12.18
N PHE A 116 37.69 -71.65 11.61
CA PHE A 116 36.76 -70.57 11.96
C PHE A 116 36.65 -70.21 13.46
N ASP A 117 36.57 -71.18 14.38
CA ASP A 117 36.49 -70.92 15.82
C ASP A 117 37.75 -70.24 16.41
N ASP A 118 38.94 -70.50 15.85
CA ASP A 118 40.18 -69.82 16.23
C ASP A 118 40.34 -68.49 15.48
N ASP A 119 40.05 -68.50 14.17
CA ASP A 119 40.20 -67.34 13.28
C ASP A 119 39.28 -66.18 13.75
N LEU A 120 38.00 -66.47 14.03
CA LEU A 120 37.05 -65.50 14.60
C LEU A 120 37.53 -64.92 15.94
N ILE A 121 38.21 -65.72 16.77
CA ILE A 121 38.79 -65.25 18.04
C ILE A 121 40.01 -64.34 17.81
N GLN A 122 40.68 -64.43 16.66
CA GLN A 122 41.73 -63.50 16.25
C GLN A 122 41.14 -62.24 15.61
N ASP A 123 40.19 -62.37 14.69
CA ASP A 123 39.53 -61.24 14.01
C ASP A 123 38.83 -60.31 15.01
N LEU A 124 38.11 -60.87 16.00
CA LEU A 124 37.50 -60.09 17.07
C LEU A 124 38.53 -59.30 17.90
N ARG A 125 39.80 -59.73 17.98
CA ARG A 125 40.86 -58.93 18.63
C ARG A 125 41.39 -57.84 17.71
N LEU A 126 41.56 -58.14 16.42
CA LEU A 126 42.02 -57.17 15.41
C LEU A 126 41.02 -56.01 15.25
N LEU A 127 39.73 -56.32 15.28
CA LEU A 127 38.63 -55.34 15.27
C LEU A 127 38.39 -54.66 16.64
N GLY A 128 39.20 -54.96 17.66
CA GLY A 128 39.10 -54.32 18.98
C GLY A 128 37.83 -54.66 19.78
N CYS A 129 37.23 -55.84 19.58
CA CYS A 129 35.99 -56.22 20.24
C CYS A 129 36.12 -56.19 21.78
N PRO A 130 35.24 -55.47 22.51
CA PRO A 130 35.35 -55.32 23.96
C PRO A 130 34.97 -56.58 24.75
N TYR A 131 34.39 -57.61 24.12
CA TYR A 131 33.89 -58.82 24.77
C TYR A 131 34.83 -60.01 24.54
N LYS A 132 35.35 -60.60 25.63
CA LYS A 132 36.32 -61.70 25.58
C LYS A 132 35.64 -63.06 25.33
N VAL A 133 35.65 -63.52 24.08
CA VAL A 133 35.19 -64.87 23.69
C VAL A 133 36.28 -65.91 23.97
N THR A 134 35.87 -67.07 24.48
CA THR A 134 36.73 -68.26 24.65
C THR A 134 36.39 -69.33 23.63
N ARG A 135 37.36 -70.18 23.28
CA ARG A 135 37.13 -71.31 22.35
C ARG A 135 36.08 -72.32 22.86
N SER A 136 35.92 -72.44 24.19
CA SER A 136 34.85 -73.25 24.78
C SER A 136 33.46 -72.65 24.54
N ALA A 137 33.31 -71.33 24.49
CA ALA A 137 32.05 -70.68 24.17
C ALA A 137 31.62 -70.94 22.72
N LEU A 138 32.53 -70.84 21.74
CA LEU A 138 32.20 -71.10 20.32
C LEU A 138 31.88 -72.57 20.03
N LYS A 139 32.48 -73.51 20.78
CA LYS A 139 32.14 -74.94 20.71
C LYS A 139 30.80 -75.31 21.37
N ALA A 140 30.29 -74.50 22.31
CA ALA A 140 29.03 -74.74 23.01
C ALA A 140 28.15 -73.47 23.13
N PRO A 141 27.80 -72.81 22.01
CA PRO A 141 27.37 -71.41 22.01
C PRO A 141 25.95 -71.18 22.52
N GLY A 142 25.08 -72.20 22.45
CA GLY A 142 23.72 -72.17 22.99
C GLY A 142 23.60 -72.49 24.50
N THR A 143 24.71 -72.53 25.24
CA THR A 143 24.67 -72.83 26.68
C THR A 143 24.38 -71.58 27.53
N PRO A 144 23.70 -71.71 28.69
CA PRO A 144 23.33 -70.56 29.54
C PRO A 144 24.47 -69.63 29.94
N HIS A 145 25.70 -70.16 30.06
CA HIS A 145 26.87 -69.41 30.49
C HIS A 145 27.65 -68.77 29.34
N SER A 146 27.60 -69.34 28.13
CA SER A 146 28.30 -68.79 26.95
C SER A 146 27.43 -67.84 26.14
N TRP A 147 26.11 -68.08 26.11
CA TRP A 147 25.16 -67.30 25.33
C TRP A 147 25.20 -65.78 25.59
N PRO A 148 25.24 -65.27 26.84
CA PRO A 148 25.23 -63.83 27.09
C PRO A 148 26.40 -63.09 26.42
N VAL A 149 27.62 -63.66 26.48
CA VAL A 149 28.83 -63.07 25.89
C VAL A 149 28.79 -63.12 24.36
N LEU A 150 28.28 -64.21 23.79
CA LEU A 150 28.15 -64.35 22.33
C LEU A 150 27.07 -63.43 21.76
N LEU A 151 25.99 -63.18 22.50
CA LEU A 151 24.99 -62.18 22.13
C LEU A 151 25.58 -60.76 22.17
N SER A 152 26.44 -60.44 23.14
CA SER A 152 27.19 -59.16 23.15
C SER A 152 27.98 -58.95 21.86
N VAL A 153 28.67 -60.00 21.40
CA VAL A 153 29.50 -59.98 20.18
C VAL A 153 28.64 -59.90 18.93
N LEU A 154 27.57 -60.71 18.81
CA LEU A 154 26.62 -60.62 17.70
C LEU A 154 26.03 -59.21 17.57
N HIS A 155 25.60 -58.62 18.69
CA HIS A 155 25.02 -57.28 18.70
C HIS A 155 26.06 -56.20 18.32
N TRP A 156 27.29 -56.30 18.83
CA TRP A 156 28.37 -55.38 18.48
C TRP A 156 28.79 -55.50 17.01
N LEU A 157 28.91 -56.72 16.46
CA LEU A 157 29.16 -56.95 15.04
C LEU A 157 28.01 -56.42 14.15
N THR A 158 26.75 -56.57 14.57
CA THR A 158 25.60 -55.96 13.88
C THR A 158 25.69 -54.43 13.84
N LEU A 159 26.05 -53.79 14.95
CA LEU A 159 26.24 -52.34 15.00
C LEU A 159 27.41 -51.88 14.13
N LEU A 160 28.51 -52.65 14.08
CA LEU A 160 29.65 -52.37 13.20
C LEU A 160 29.24 -52.45 11.72
N CYS A 161 28.47 -53.48 11.33
CA CYS A 161 27.91 -53.60 9.98
C CYS A 161 26.99 -52.41 9.63
N HIS A 162 26.12 -51.98 10.55
CA HIS A 162 25.30 -50.78 10.36
C HIS A 162 26.13 -49.51 10.16
N SER A 163 27.28 -49.37 10.84
CA SER A 163 28.16 -48.19 10.70
C SER A 163 29.06 -48.20 9.46
N GLN A 164 29.10 -49.30 8.72
CA GLN A 164 29.93 -49.48 7.52
C GLN A 164 29.10 -49.64 6.23
N GLY A 165 27.78 -49.79 6.34
CA GLY A 165 26.89 -49.71 5.18
C GLY A 165 26.58 -48.26 4.85
N ASP A 166 26.88 -47.84 3.62
CA ASP A 166 26.30 -46.62 3.04
C ASP A 166 24.76 -46.75 3.05
N ASP A 167 24.07 -45.71 3.50
CA ASP A 167 22.61 -45.65 3.56
C ASP A 167 22.07 -45.10 2.22
N PRO A 168 21.48 -45.93 1.35
CA PRO A 168 21.17 -45.55 -0.03
C PRO A 168 20.01 -44.55 -0.15
N ASP A 169 19.21 -44.37 0.92
CA ASP A 169 18.14 -43.38 1.01
C ASP A 169 18.56 -42.11 1.79
N ALA A 170 19.84 -41.99 2.19
CA ALA A 170 20.36 -40.72 2.67
C ALA A 170 20.32 -39.70 1.51
N PRO A 171 19.72 -38.51 1.68
CA PRO A 171 19.64 -37.53 0.61
C PRO A 171 21.05 -37.04 0.28
N SER A 172 21.59 -37.54 -0.85
CA SER A 172 22.86 -37.12 -1.42
C SER A 172 22.90 -35.58 -1.48
N GLY A 173 23.80 -35.00 -0.70
CA GLY A 173 23.84 -33.56 -0.49
C GLY A 173 24.28 -32.83 -1.77
N PRO A 174 24.02 -31.51 -1.89
CA PRO A 174 24.48 -30.73 -3.04
C PRO A 174 26.01 -30.72 -3.23
N SER A 175 26.77 -31.20 -2.24
CA SER A 175 28.21 -31.45 -2.35
C SER A 175 28.59 -32.60 -3.29
N ASP A 176 27.67 -33.54 -3.54
CA ASP A 176 27.95 -34.80 -4.27
C ASP A 176 27.65 -34.63 -5.77
N ASP A 177 26.52 -33.98 -6.11
CA ASP A 177 26.19 -33.62 -7.49
C ASP A 177 27.20 -32.62 -8.10
N LEU A 178 27.63 -31.64 -7.30
CA LEU A 178 28.69 -30.70 -7.67
C LEU A 178 30.06 -31.41 -7.80
N LEU A 179 30.34 -32.42 -6.97
CA LEU A 179 31.58 -33.19 -7.05
C LEU A 179 31.59 -34.12 -8.27
N LEU A 180 30.45 -34.71 -8.62
CA LEU A 180 30.27 -35.52 -9.84
C LEU A 180 30.50 -34.66 -11.08
N TYR A 181 29.88 -33.48 -11.15
CA TYR A 181 30.13 -32.48 -12.19
C TYR A 181 31.61 -32.11 -12.30
N ILE A 182 32.25 -31.69 -11.20
CA ILE A 182 33.66 -31.29 -11.18
C ILE A 182 34.57 -32.44 -11.64
N THR A 183 34.33 -33.67 -11.20
CA THR A 183 35.16 -34.83 -11.57
C THR A 183 34.97 -35.26 -13.01
N GLN A 184 33.76 -35.14 -13.57
CA GLN A 184 33.49 -35.40 -14.98
C GLN A 184 34.12 -34.34 -15.89
N SER A 185 33.80 -33.05 -15.72
CA SER A 185 34.39 -31.97 -16.53
C SER A 185 35.92 -31.93 -16.43
N TYR A 186 36.51 -32.22 -15.25
CA TYR A 186 37.96 -32.33 -15.11
C TYR A 186 38.57 -33.54 -15.84
N SER A 187 37.86 -34.67 -15.91
CA SER A 187 38.31 -35.84 -16.68
C SER A 187 38.29 -35.58 -18.20
N HIS A 188 37.30 -34.84 -18.70
CA HIS A 188 37.23 -34.44 -20.11
C HIS A 188 38.31 -33.39 -20.45
N PHE A 189 38.52 -32.40 -19.57
CA PHE A 189 39.62 -31.43 -19.67
C PHE A 189 41.00 -32.10 -19.73
N LEU A 190 41.28 -33.06 -18.82
CA LEU A 190 42.55 -33.82 -18.86
C LEU A 190 42.72 -34.68 -20.12
N SER A 191 41.63 -34.97 -20.83
CA SER A 191 41.63 -35.70 -22.10
C SER A 191 41.74 -34.79 -23.33
N GLY A 192 41.61 -33.46 -23.15
CA GLY A 192 41.58 -32.48 -24.25
C GLY A 192 40.28 -32.49 -25.05
N ASP A 193 39.18 -32.98 -24.48
CA ASP A 193 37.86 -33.04 -25.13
C ASP A 193 36.96 -31.89 -24.65
N ASP A 194 37.29 -30.67 -25.10
CA ASP A 194 36.57 -29.44 -24.75
C ASP A 194 35.08 -29.49 -25.16
N ALA A 195 34.74 -30.27 -26.20
CA ALA A 195 33.37 -30.44 -26.66
C ALA A 195 32.54 -31.27 -25.66
N ALA A 196 33.13 -32.30 -25.06
CA ALA A 196 32.49 -33.05 -23.99
C ALA A 196 32.33 -32.21 -22.70
N VAL A 197 33.29 -31.33 -22.38
CA VAL A 197 33.16 -30.38 -21.25
C VAL A 197 31.94 -29.48 -21.44
N GLU A 198 31.79 -28.82 -22.60
CA GLU A 198 30.63 -27.95 -22.88
C GLU A 198 29.29 -28.68 -22.72
N THR A 199 29.21 -29.97 -23.12
CA THR A 199 27.96 -30.75 -22.92
C THR A 199 27.67 -31.06 -21.44
N VAL A 200 28.68 -31.36 -20.62
CA VAL A 200 28.50 -31.59 -19.18
C VAL A 200 28.14 -30.28 -18.46
N ASP A 201 28.73 -29.16 -18.89
CA ASP A 201 28.45 -27.82 -18.38
C ASP A 201 27.01 -27.36 -18.71
N GLU A 202 26.51 -27.56 -19.94
CA GLU A 202 25.11 -27.24 -20.28
C GLU A 202 24.10 -28.22 -19.63
N GLU A 203 24.41 -29.52 -19.52
CA GLU A 203 23.57 -30.46 -18.77
C GLU A 203 23.46 -30.07 -17.28
N TYR A 204 24.57 -29.73 -16.63
CA TYR A 204 24.58 -29.29 -15.23
C TYR A 204 23.88 -27.94 -15.03
N ALA A 205 24.11 -26.96 -15.92
CA ALA A 205 23.40 -25.68 -15.89
C ALA A 205 21.89 -25.84 -16.10
N SER A 206 21.48 -26.71 -17.02
CA SER A 206 20.07 -27.04 -17.25
C SER A 206 19.45 -27.72 -16.03
N LYS A 207 20.14 -28.69 -15.41
CA LYS A 207 19.72 -29.37 -14.18
C LYS A 207 19.58 -28.39 -13.00
N ALA A 208 20.56 -27.50 -12.81
CA ALA A 208 20.54 -26.48 -11.76
C ALA A 208 19.40 -25.46 -11.95
N ARG A 209 19.09 -25.09 -13.21
CA ARG A 209 17.91 -24.28 -13.52
C ARG A 209 16.62 -25.04 -13.20
N MET A 210 16.48 -26.29 -13.64
CA MET A 210 15.26 -27.09 -13.41
C MET A 210 14.99 -27.33 -11.93
N THR A 211 16.01 -27.57 -11.11
CA THR A 211 15.84 -27.68 -9.64
C THR A 211 15.52 -26.32 -9.03
N GLY A 212 16.16 -25.24 -9.46
CA GLY A 212 15.82 -23.86 -9.04
C GLY A 212 14.38 -23.48 -9.35
N GLU A 213 13.89 -23.77 -10.56
CA GLU A 213 12.50 -23.56 -10.97
C GLU A 213 11.51 -24.40 -10.15
N ALA A 214 11.87 -25.66 -9.84
CA ALA A 214 11.08 -26.52 -8.95
C ALA A 214 11.01 -25.96 -7.52
N TYR A 215 12.14 -25.51 -6.95
CA TYR A 215 12.16 -24.88 -5.63
C TYR A 215 11.33 -23.59 -5.60
N VAL A 216 11.42 -22.74 -6.63
CA VAL A 216 10.59 -21.53 -6.78
C VAL A 216 9.10 -21.88 -6.92
N ALA A 217 8.75 -22.98 -7.59
CA ALA A 217 7.37 -23.46 -7.65
C ALA A 217 6.86 -23.94 -6.28
N THR A 218 7.68 -24.67 -5.50
CA THR A 218 7.31 -25.08 -4.14
C THR A 218 7.22 -23.90 -3.17
N ALA A 219 8.11 -22.91 -3.30
CA ALA A 219 8.06 -21.69 -2.49
C ALA A 219 6.74 -20.93 -2.73
N ARG A 220 6.36 -20.70 -3.99
CA ARG A 220 5.08 -20.05 -4.35
C ARG A 220 3.85 -20.83 -3.90
N ALA A 221 3.92 -22.17 -3.88
CA ALA A 221 2.84 -23.00 -3.35
C ALA A 221 2.68 -22.80 -1.83
N LEU A 222 3.80 -22.76 -1.09
CA LEU A 222 3.83 -22.52 0.36
C LEU A 222 3.48 -21.08 0.73
N GLU A 223 3.89 -20.08 -0.06
CA GLU A 223 3.48 -18.67 0.08
C GLU A 223 1.95 -18.56 -0.07
N LYS A 224 1.37 -19.20 -1.08
CA LYS A 224 -0.08 -19.23 -1.30
C LYS A 224 -0.82 -19.99 -0.19
N GLU A 225 -0.27 -21.09 0.32
CA GLU A 225 -0.83 -21.80 1.49
C GLU A 225 -0.77 -20.92 2.75
N ALA A 226 0.32 -20.17 2.94
CA ALA A 226 0.45 -19.20 4.04
C ALA A 226 -0.58 -18.06 3.91
N GLU A 227 -0.80 -17.49 2.72
CA GLU A 227 -1.86 -16.49 2.48
C GLU A 227 -3.27 -17.07 2.75
N GLU A 228 -3.53 -18.31 2.33
CA GLU A 228 -4.80 -19.00 2.59
C GLU A 228 -4.98 -19.32 4.09
N LEU A 229 -3.91 -19.59 4.83
CA LEU A 229 -3.94 -19.78 6.28
C LEU A 229 -4.07 -18.45 7.04
N GLU A 230 -3.35 -17.40 6.64
CA GLU A 230 -3.47 -16.06 7.24
C GLU A 230 -4.88 -15.48 7.00
N THR A 231 -5.46 -15.64 5.82
CA THR A 231 -6.84 -15.19 5.57
C THR A 231 -7.86 -16.01 6.37
N GLN A 232 -7.63 -17.30 6.60
CA GLN A 232 -8.43 -18.10 7.54
C GLN A 232 -8.27 -17.64 9.00
N VAL A 233 -7.05 -17.39 9.47
CA VAL A 233 -6.76 -16.88 10.82
C VAL A 233 -7.39 -15.50 11.02
N ASN A 234 -7.21 -14.58 10.08
CA ASN A 234 -7.82 -13.24 10.13
C ASN A 234 -9.36 -13.32 10.09
N LYS A 235 -9.96 -14.28 9.38
CA LYS A 235 -11.40 -14.54 9.38
C LYS A 235 -11.91 -15.12 10.71
N LEU A 236 -11.09 -15.90 11.41
CA LEU A 236 -11.39 -16.43 12.75
C LEU A 236 -11.21 -15.37 13.86
N ILE A 237 -10.31 -14.40 13.67
CA ILE A 237 -10.05 -13.29 14.60
C ILE A 237 -11.04 -12.13 14.43
N SER A 238 -11.46 -11.83 13.19
CA SER A 238 -12.35 -10.68 12.89
C SER A 238 -13.84 -10.94 13.14
N GLY A 239 -14.25 -12.19 13.33
CA GLY A 239 -15.56 -12.51 13.87
C GLY A 239 -15.58 -12.32 15.40
N PRO A 240 -16.64 -11.74 15.99
CA PRO A 240 -16.77 -11.69 17.46
C PRO A 240 -16.71 -13.12 17.98
N SER A 241 -15.81 -13.38 18.92
CA SER A 241 -15.45 -14.76 19.23
C SER A 241 -16.66 -15.49 19.84
N ARG A 242 -16.81 -16.80 19.58
CA ARG A 242 -17.93 -17.56 20.20
C ARG A 242 -17.90 -17.47 21.73
N ARG A 243 -16.71 -17.24 22.31
CA ARG A 243 -16.48 -16.90 23.70
C ARG A 243 -17.08 -15.55 24.09
N GLU A 244 -16.76 -14.47 23.38
CA GLU A 244 -17.28 -13.11 23.62
C GLU A 244 -18.81 -13.03 23.47
N ALA A 245 -19.36 -13.75 22.48
CA ALA A 245 -20.81 -13.92 22.32
C ALA A 245 -21.45 -14.65 23.53
N LEU A 246 -20.76 -15.64 24.10
CA LEU A 246 -21.21 -16.35 25.32
C LEU A 246 -20.97 -15.55 26.61
N GLU A 247 -19.94 -14.70 26.65
CA GLU A 247 -19.65 -13.83 27.80
C GLU A 247 -20.68 -12.69 27.87
N SER A 248 -21.07 -12.09 26.75
CA SER A 248 -22.18 -11.11 26.68
C SER A 248 -23.56 -11.75 26.92
N GLU A 249 -23.81 -12.98 26.43
CA GLU A 249 -25.03 -13.76 26.76
C GLU A 249 -25.11 -14.07 28.27
N LYS A 250 -23.98 -14.46 28.89
CA LYS A 250 -23.86 -14.66 30.34
C LYS A 250 -24.07 -13.36 31.14
N GLU A 251 -23.56 -12.23 30.67
CA GLU A 251 -23.78 -10.93 31.32
C GLU A 251 -25.25 -10.50 31.24
N ALA A 252 -25.92 -10.75 30.11
CA ALA A 252 -27.37 -10.53 29.98
C ALA A 252 -28.16 -11.41 30.97
N PHE A 253 -27.85 -12.70 31.07
CA PHE A 253 -28.49 -13.59 32.06
C PHE A 253 -28.20 -13.18 33.52
N ASN A 254 -26.99 -12.75 33.85
CA ASN A 254 -26.68 -12.22 35.19
C ASN A 254 -27.47 -10.94 35.49
N ALA A 255 -27.60 -10.04 34.52
CA ALA A 255 -28.42 -8.83 34.66
C ALA A 255 -29.91 -9.18 34.85
N ASP A 256 -30.42 -10.21 34.18
CA ASP A 256 -31.79 -10.70 34.37
C ASP A 256 -31.97 -11.40 35.72
N ILE A 257 -31.01 -12.20 36.19
CA ILE A 257 -31.02 -12.76 37.55
C ILE A 257 -31.11 -11.65 38.59
N HIS A 258 -30.30 -10.59 38.48
CA HIS A 258 -30.39 -9.44 39.38
C HIS A 258 -31.72 -8.68 39.29
N LYS A 259 -32.37 -8.60 38.12
CA LYS A 259 -33.74 -8.07 37.99
C LYS A 259 -34.75 -8.97 38.70
N PHE A 260 -34.65 -10.28 38.54
CA PHE A 260 -35.53 -11.24 39.21
C PHE A 260 -35.34 -11.22 40.73
N ASP A 261 -34.10 -11.16 41.25
CA ASP A 261 -33.83 -10.99 42.68
C ASP A 261 -34.41 -9.67 43.22
N ALA A 262 -34.24 -8.55 42.50
CA ALA A 262 -34.83 -7.28 42.90
C ALA A 262 -36.37 -7.33 42.95
N VAL A 263 -37.00 -7.97 41.95
CA VAL A 263 -38.46 -8.20 41.91
C VAL A 263 -38.91 -9.13 43.04
N VAL A 264 -38.22 -10.25 43.27
CA VAL A 264 -38.51 -11.21 44.33
C VAL A 264 -38.37 -10.55 45.71
N ASN A 265 -37.33 -9.75 45.94
CA ASN A 265 -37.15 -9.05 47.20
C ASN A 265 -38.19 -7.94 47.40
N ALA A 266 -38.58 -7.21 46.35
CA ALA A 266 -39.69 -6.25 46.42
C ALA A 266 -41.05 -6.94 46.71
N TRP A 267 -41.27 -8.15 46.19
CA TRP A 267 -42.45 -8.95 46.52
C TRP A 267 -42.39 -9.54 47.94
N LYS A 268 -41.22 -9.98 48.43
CA LYS A 268 -41.04 -10.38 49.84
C LYS A 268 -41.35 -9.22 50.79
N THR A 269 -40.83 -8.02 50.53
CA THR A 269 -41.15 -6.83 51.36
C THR A 269 -42.66 -6.57 51.36
N LYS A 270 -43.31 -6.56 50.19
CA LYS A 270 -44.77 -6.40 50.08
C LYS A 270 -45.57 -7.54 50.72
N PHE A 271 -45.06 -8.76 50.72
CA PHE A 271 -45.68 -9.88 51.42
C PHE A 271 -45.63 -9.65 52.94
N ASN A 272 -44.44 -9.35 53.47
CA ASN A 272 -44.23 -9.07 54.89
C ASN A 272 -45.06 -7.85 55.37
N GLU A 273 -45.14 -6.78 54.57
CA GLU A 273 -46.01 -5.62 54.83
C GLU A 273 -47.50 -6.02 54.95
N ARG A 274 -47.96 -6.96 54.11
CA ARG A 274 -49.35 -7.43 54.13
C ARG A 274 -49.61 -8.45 55.22
N GLU A 275 -48.63 -9.28 55.55
CA GLU A 275 -48.68 -10.22 56.67
C GLU A 275 -48.72 -9.47 58.01
N GLN A 276 -47.91 -8.41 58.17
CA GLN A 276 -47.97 -7.49 59.31
C GLN A 276 -49.33 -6.77 59.36
N SER A 277 -49.78 -6.17 58.25
CA SER A 277 -51.08 -5.50 58.19
C SER A 277 -52.27 -6.43 58.45
N LEU A 278 -52.18 -7.72 58.07
CA LEU A 278 -53.19 -8.72 58.39
C LEU A 278 -53.16 -9.08 59.88
N GLY A 279 -51.97 -9.30 60.45
CA GLY A 279 -51.83 -9.57 61.88
C GLY A 279 -52.26 -8.41 62.79
N ASP A 280 -52.11 -7.16 62.33
CA ASP A 280 -52.62 -5.99 63.06
C ASP A 280 -54.14 -5.81 62.88
N LEU A 281 -54.70 -6.11 61.71
CA LEU A 281 -56.15 -6.19 61.49
C LEU A 281 -56.80 -7.35 62.28
N GLU A 282 -56.09 -8.46 62.46
CA GLU A 282 -56.54 -9.61 63.25
C GLU A 282 -56.57 -9.26 64.75
N LYS A 283 -55.56 -8.55 65.26
CA LYS A 283 -55.58 -7.99 66.63
C LYS A 283 -56.68 -6.94 66.81
N GLU A 284 -56.91 -6.06 65.83
CA GLU A 284 -58.03 -5.12 65.92
C GLU A 284 -59.36 -5.89 65.92
N LEU A 285 -59.53 -6.89 65.04
CA LEU A 285 -60.73 -7.71 65.00
C LEU A 285 -60.96 -8.46 66.32
N GLU A 286 -59.92 -9.05 66.92
CA GLU A 286 -59.99 -9.69 68.24
C GLU A 286 -60.38 -8.68 69.33
N ALA A 287 -59.81 -7.47 69.32
CA ALA A 287 -60.20 -6.40 70.22
C ALA A 287 -61.66 -5.96 70.02
N LYS A 288 -62.13 -5.77 68.78
CA LYS A 288 -63.54 -5.45 68.48
C LYS A 288 -64.48 -6.60 68.86
N VAL A 289 -64.06 -7.85 68.72
CA VAL A 289 -64.83 -9.03 69.17
C VAL A 289 -64.90 -9.06 70.70
N SER A 290 -63.82 -8.77 71.42
CA SER A 290 -63.83 -8.63 72.89
C SER A 290 -64.72 -7.47 73.33
N ASP A 291 -64.61 -6.31 72.68
CA ASP A 291 -65.41 -5.12 72.98
C ASP A 291 -66.90 -5.34 72.68
N THR A 292 -67.25 -5.99 71.58
CA THR A 292 -68.65 -6.32 71.25
C THR A 292 -69.23 -7.42 72.13
N GLN A 293 -68.43 -8.40 72.57
CA GLN A 293 -68.85 -9.37 73.59
C GLN A 293 -69.08 -8.68 74.94
N ARG A 294 -68.21 -7.75 75.34
CA ARG A 294 -68.34 -6.97 76.58
C ARG A 294 -69.56 -6.05 76.53
N ALA A 295 -69.76 -5.33 75.43
CA ALA A 295 -70.93 -4.51 75.19
C ALA A 295 -72.21 -5.34 75.10
N ALA A 296 -72.19 -6.55 74.54
CA ALA A 296 -73.33 -7.46 74.53
C ALA A 296 -73.68 -7.96 75.94
N ALA A 297 -72.68 -8.26 76.78
CA ALA A 297 -72.89 -8.60 78.19
C ALA A 297 -73.44 -7.39 78.98
N GLU A 298 -72.88 -6.20 78.78
CA GLU A 298 -73.34 -4.95 79.39
C GLU A 298 -74.77 -4.61 78.94
N ILE A 299 -75.11 -4.74 77.66
CA ILE A 299 -76.48 -4.61 77.15
C ILE A 299 -77.40 -5.66 77.79
N GLN A 300 -76.95 -6.90 77.97
CA GLN A 300 -77.75 -7.94 78.63
C GLN A 300 -77.99 -7.61 80.12
N ASP A 301 -77.02 -7.03 80.81
CA ASP A 301 -77.15 -6.60 82.21
C ASP A 301 -77.96 -5.30 82.36
N LEU A 302 -77.84 -4.36 81.42
CA LEU A 302 -78.69 -3.17 81.33
C LEU A 302 -80.14 -3.54 81.00
N LEU A 303 -80.39 -4.53 80.14
CA LEU A 303 -81.74 -5.06 79.90
C LEU A 303 -82.34 -5.67 81.18
N LYS A 304 -81.59 -6.49 81.93
CA LYS A 304 -82.02 -6.98 83.26
C LYS A 304 -82.33 -5.84 84.23
N GLN A 305 -81.58 -4.73 84.19
CA GLN A 305 -81.81 -3.55 85.02
C GLN A 305 -83.01 -2.71 84.56
N VAL A 306 -83.29 -2.65 83.26
CA VAL A 306 -84.45 -1.93 82.69
C VAL A 306 -85.74 -2.72 82.91
N ASP A 307 -85.72 -4.03 82.72
CA ASP A 307 -86.85 -4.93 83.05
C ASP A 307 -87.20 -4.91 84.54
N ALA A 308 -86.26 -4.52 85.40
CA ALA A 308 -86.46 -4.33 86.84
C ALA A 308 -86.97 -2.92 87.23
N GLN A 309 -87.10 -1.97 86.29
CA GLN A 309 -87.52 -0.60 86.58
C GLN A 309 -89.02 -0.36 86.29
N PRO A 310 -89.82 0.12 87.27
CA PRO A 310 -91.22 0.45 87.06
C PRO A 310 -91.36 1.77 86.28
N VAL A 311 -91.75 1.70 85.00
CA VAL A 311 -91.88 2.86 84.11
C VAL A 311 -93.00 3.82 84.54
N ASN A 312 -92.64 5.08 84.74
CA ASN A 312 -93.58 6.17 85.03
C ASN A 312 -94.01 6.89 83.74
N VAL A 313 -95.32 6.90 83.45
CA VAL A 313 -95.90 7.51 82.23
C VAL A 313 -95.53 8.99 82.07
N LYS A 314 -95.39 9.74 83.18
CA LYS A 314 -95.04 11.17 83.13
C LYS A 314 -93.63 11.45 82.59
N ASP A 315 -92.69 10.52 82.77
CA ASP A 315 -91.33 10.65 82.25
C ASP A 315 -91.27 10.32 80.75
N VAL A 316 -92.07 9.34 80.29
CA VAL A 316 -92.23 9.01 78.86
C VAL A 316 -92.75 10.21 78.06
N ASP A 317 -93.73 10.93 78.59
CA ASP A 317 -94.26 12.14 77.91
C ASP A 317 -93.31 13.34 77.99
N ARG A 318 -92.36 13.37 78.94
CA ARG A 318 -91.28 14.36 78.95
C ARG A 318 -90.25 14.03 77.85
N MET A 319 -89.75 12.80 77.85
CA MET A 319 -88.83 12.30 76.81
C MET A 319 -89.37 12.53 75.39
N ARG A 320 -90.66 12.28 75.15
CA ARG A 320 -91.28 12.49 73.82
C ARG A 320 -91.16 13.94 73.33
N ARG A 321 -91.29 14.93 74.22
CA ARG A 321 -91.16 16.36 73.88
C ARG A 321 -89.70 16.79 73.75
N GLU A 322 -88.82 16.26 74.59
CA GLU A 322 -87.37 16.50 74.50
C GLU A 322 -86.80 15.93 73.19
N MET A 323 -87.23 14.72 72.79
CA MET A 323 -86.81 14.06 71.54
C MET A 323 -87.30 14.79 70.29
N GLN A 324 -88.55 15.28 70.27
CA GLN A 324 -89.08 16.03 69.13
C GLN A 324 -88.30 17.33 68.84
N ALA A 325 -87.87 18.04 69.89
CA ALA A 325 -87.05 19.24 69.75
C ALA A 325 -85.65 18.92 69.19
N ILE A 326 -85.05 17.81 69.62
CA ILE A 326 -83.76 17.33 69.11
C ILE A 326 -83.87 16.93 67.63
N GLU A 327 -84.97 16.31 67.21
CA GLU A 327 -85.24 15.98 65.80
C GLU A 327 -85.31 17.25 64.91
N ASP A 328 -86.00 18.30 65.37
CA ASP A 328 -86.10 19.58 64.65
C ASP A 328 -84.75 20.31 64.58
N ASP A 329 -83.96 20.31 65.66
CA ASP A 329 -82.62 20.93 65.69
C ASP A 329 -81.64 20.19 64.76
N ILE A 330 -81.65 18.84 64.73
CA ILE A 330 -80.87 18.04 63.79
C ILE A 330 -81.26 18.38 62.34
N ALA A 331 -82.57 18.38 62.03
CA ALA A 331 -83.05 18.68 60.69
C ALA A 331 -82.75 20.12 60.23
N ASN A 332 -82.44 21.05 61.14
CA ASN A 332 -81.97 22.39 60.80
C ASN A 332 -80.44 22.44 60.65
N ALA A 333 -79.70 21.72 61.50
CA ALA A 333 -78.25 21.56 61.36
C ALA A 333 -77.84 20.89 60.05
N GLU A 334 -78.57 19.86 59.61
CA GLU A 334 -78.31 19.17 58.34
C GLU A 334 -78.50 20.08 57.12
N LYS A 335 -79.57 20.89 57.07
CA LYS A 335 -79.79 21.90 56.01
C LYS A 335 -78.69 22.96 56.02
N GLY A 336 -78.23 23.35 57.21
CA GLY A 336 -77.10 24.27 57.37
C GLY A 336 -75.79 23.67 56.81
N LYS A 337 -75.55 22.39 57.06
CA LYS A 337 -74.41 21.63 56.54
C LYS A 337 -74.44 21.56 55.00
N THR A 338 -75.53 21.11 54.38
CA THR A 338 -75.60 20.99 52.91
C THR A 338 -75.39 22.34 52.21
N ALA A 339 -75.99 23.42 52.77
CA ALA A 339 -75.82 24.79 52.26
C ALA A 339 -74.44 25.42 52.53
N LEU A 340 -73.53 24.70 53.22
CA LEU A 340 -72.10 25.00 53.33
C LEU A 340 -71.29 24.11 52.39
N GLU A 341 -71.62 22.82 52.28
CA GLU A 341 -71.00 21.88 51.34
C GLU A 341 -71.14 22.35 49.88
N ASP A 342 -72.34 22.81 49.47
CA ASP A 342 -72.57 23.39 48.13
C ASP A 342 -71.65 24.60 47.84
N LYS A 343 -71.38 25.43 48.86
CA LYS A 343 -70.50 26.61 48.73
C LYS A 343 -69.03 26.23 48.68
N VAL A 344 -68.62 25.17 49.38
CA VAL A 344 -67.28 24.60 49.27
C VAL A 344 -67.06 24.10 47.83
N TRP A 345 -67.98 23.30 47.29
CA TRP A 345 -67.92 22.85 45.89
C TRP A 345 -67.86 24.00 44.88
N GLU A 346 -68.65 25.06 45.07
CA GLU A 346 -68.64 26.23 44.18
C GLU A 346 -67.28 26.98 44.24
N LEU A 347 -66.68 27.11 45.42
CA LEU A 347 -65.40 27.76 45.62
C LEU A 347 -64.22 26.90 45.11
N GLU A 348 -64.26 25.59 45.32
CA GLU A 348 -63.26 24.65 44.80
C GLU A 348 -63.25 24.64 43.25
N ALA A 349 -64.42 24.62 42.59
CA ALA A 349 -64.51 24.72 41.14
C ALA A 349 -63.95 26.05 40.60
N LYS A 350 -64.18 27.16 41.33
CA LYS A 350 -63.58 28.48 41.02
C LYS A 350 -62.08 28.54 41.26
N LEU A 351 -61.55 27.77 42.20
CA LEU A 351 -60.12 27.68 42.48
C LEU A 351 -59.38 26.83 41.43
N VAL A 352 -59.93 25.66 41.06
CA VAL A 352 -59.37 24.79 40.02
C VAL A 352 -59.26 25.52 38.69
N THR A 353 -60.34 26.15 38.22
CA THR A 353 -60.33 26.91 36.95
C THR A 353 -59.34 28.09 36.95
N LYS A 354 -59.01 28.66 38.12
CA LYS A 354 -57.98 29.70 38.23
C LYS A 354 -56.56 29.16 38.29
N LEU A 355 -56.34 27.94 38.79
CA LEU A 355 -55.06 27.25 38.66
C LEU A 355 -54.77 26.89 37.19
N GLU A 356 -55.75 26.34 36.46
CA GLU A 356 -55.64 26.03 35.02
C GLU A 356 -55.30 27.29 34.19
N GLU A 357 -55.95 28.42 34.47
CA GLU A 357 -55.61 29.71 33.84
C GLU A 357 -54.17 30.15 34.12
N LEU A 358 -53.66 29.96 35.35
CA LEU A 358 -52.30 30.34 35.73
C LEU A 358 -51.26 29.44 35.05
N GLU A 359 -51.45 28.12 35.05
CA GLU A 359 -50.55 27.15 34.41
C GLU A 359 -50.40 27.44 32.92
N ARG A 360 -51.51 27.76 32.23
CA ARG A 360 -51.50 28.15 30.82
C ARG A 360 -50.65 29.40 30.56
N HIS A 361 -50.62 30.37 31.48
CA HIS A 361 -49.76 31.55 31.34
C HIS A 361 -48.29 31.23 31.62
N ALA A 362 -48.00 30.41 32.64
CA ALA A 362 -46.63 29.98 32.94
C ALA A 362 -45.99 29.25 31.75
N GLU A 363 -46.71 28.33 31.10
CA GLU A 363 -46.19 27.61 29.94
C GLU A 363 -46.02 28.52 28.70
N GLN A 364 -46.90 29.50 28.48
CA GLN A 364 -46.68 30.52 27.44
C GLN A 364 -45.40 31.34 27.69
N CYS A 365 -45.13 31.72 28.94
CA CYS A 365 -43.88 32.37 29.32
C CYS A 365 -42.67 31.44 29.11
N ASN A 366 -42.76 30.16 29.47
CA ASN A 366 -41.70 29.17 29.25
C ASN A 366 -41.35 29.01 27.76
N GLN A 367 -42.36 28.99 26.88
CA GLN A 367 -42.16 28.90 25.43
C GLN A 367 -41.52 30.16 24.85
N ALA A 368 -41.83 31.35 25.39
CA ALA A 368 -41.14 32.59 25.02
C ALA A 368 -39.66 32.56 25.45
N LEU A 369 -39.36 32.10 26.67
CA LEU A 369 -37.99 31.97 27.16
C LEU A 369 -37.16 30.96 26.35
N LYS A 370 -37.74 29.81 25.99
CA LYS A 370 -37.10 28.80 25.10
C LYS A 370 -36.72 29.37 23.73
N LYS A 371 -37.49 30.34 23.20
CA LYS A 371 -37.18 31.05 21.95
C LYS A 371 -36.09 32.12 22.13
N LEU A 372 -36.14 32.86 23.23
CA LEU A 372 -35.20 33.96 23.50
C LEU A 372 -33.80 33.49 23.93
N LYS A 373 -33.69 32.29 24.53
CA LYS A 373 -32.44 31.68 25.02
C LYS A 373 -31.56 32.61 25.89
N PRO A 374 -32.11 33.24 26.96
CA PRO A 374 -31.28 34.00 27.90
C PRO A 374 -30.21 33.09 28.53
N THR A 375 -29.08 33.68 28.92
CA THR A 375 -27.90 32.98 29.47
C THR A 375 -28.17 32.18 30.75
N VAL A 376 -29.32 32.39 31.40
CA VAL A 376 -29.74 31.65 32.60
C VAL A 376 -30.93 30.75 32.25
N ALA A 377 -30.79 29.45 32.53
CA ALA A 377 -31.89 28.50 32.46
C ALA A 377 -32.94 28.79 33.54
N PHE A 378 -34.03 29.45 33.16
CA PHE A 378 -35.16 29.76 34.03
C PHE A 378 -36.46 29.20 33.44
N GLN A 379 -37.28 28.59 34.29
CA GLN A 379 -38.59 28.06 33.94
C GLN A 379 -39.58 28.41 35.05
N TYR A 380 -40.75 28.93 34.68
CA TYR A 380 -41.89 29.05 35.58
C TYR A 380 -42.47 27.66 35.84
N MET A 381 -42.53 27.28 37.11
CA MET A 381 -43.29 26.15 37.63
C MET A 381 -44.28 26.71 38.65
N ILE A 382 -45.49 26.16 38.72
CA ILE A 382 -46.51 26.62 39.67
C ILE A 382 -46.63 25.62 40.82
N ASP A 383 -46.55 26.12 42.06
CA ASP A 383 -46.98 25.35 43.22
C ASP A 383 -48.47 25.62 43.49
N SER A 384 -49.30 24.62 43.26
CA SER A 384 -50.76 24.67 43.50
C SER A 384 -51.14 24.67 44.98
N LYS A 385 -50.18 24.52 45.90
CA LYS A 385 -50.37 24.61 47.36
C LYS A 385 -49.87 25.93 47.97
N GLY A 386 -49.21 26.78 47.18
CA GLY A 386 -48.76 28.09 47.63
C GLY A 386 -49.94 29.00 48.01
N SER A 387 -49.90 29.60 49.21
CA SER A 387 -50.98 30.49 49.70
C SER A 387 -50.74 31.96 49.34
N SER A 388 -49.56 32.29 48.78
CA SER A 388 -49.19 33.60 48.30
C SER A 388 -48.57 33.57 46.89
N PRO A 389 -48.66 34.66 46.10
CA PRO A 389 -48.03 34.73 44.77
C PRO A 389 -46.50 34.58 44.76
N ALA A 390 -45.84 34.69 45.92
CA ALA A 390 -44.40 34.47 46.06
C ALA A 390 -44.05 32.98 46.26
N GLU A 391 -44.94 32.20 46.86
CA GLU A 391 -44.83 30.74 46.97
C GLU A 391 -45.25 30.08 45.65
N MET A 392 -46.40 30.47 45.09
CA MET A 392 -46.95 29.87 43.87
C MET A 392 -46.03 29.99 42.63
N LEU A 393 -45.23 31.06 42.51
CA LEU A 393 -44.40 31.36 41.32
C LEU A 393 -42.90 31.53 41.65
N GLY A 394 -42.52 31.45 42.92
CA GLY A 394 -41.19 31.83 43.40
C GLY A 394 -40.86 33.32 43.24
N THR A 395 -39.75 33.75 43.85
CA THR A 395 -39.21 35.12 43.67
C THR A 395 -38.25 35.25 42.49
N GLY A 396 -37.77 34.12 41.94
CA GLY A 396 -36.71 34.05 40.93
C GLY A 396 -36.97 34.82 39.64
N TYR A 397 -38.24 35.02 39.25
CA TYR A 397 -38.56 35.82 38.06
C TYR A 397 -38.18 37.31 38.20
N LYS A 398 -38.18 37.84 39.44
CA LYS A 398 -37.74 39.21 39.75
C LYS A 398 -36.24 39.32 39.99
N THR A 399 -35.65 38.34 40.67
CA THR A 399 -34.25 38.39 41.14
C THR A 399 -33.24 37.81 40.15
N VAL A 400 -33.64 36.85 39.32
CA VAL A 400 -32.76 36.14 38.38
C VAL A 400 -33.15 36.42 36.94
N LEU A 401 -34.42 36.17 36.57
CA LEU A 401 -34.85 36.31 35.17
C LEU A 401 -34.80 37.76 34.69
N LYS A 402 -35.40 38.71 35.42
CA LYS A 402 -35.45 40.12 34.98
C LYS A 402 -34.05 40.74 34.76
N PRO A 403 -33.04 40.56 35.64
CA PRO A 403 -31.67 40.98 35.35
C PRO A 403 -31.04 40.28 34.15
N ALA A 404 -31.23 38.96 34.00
CA ALA A 404 -30.69 38.21 32.86
C ALA A 404 -31.28 38.66 31.51
N LEU A 405 -32.58 38.98 31.47
CA LEU A 405 -33.23 39.53 30.28
C LEU A 405 -32.72 40.94 29.92
N LEU A 406 -32.45 41.79 30.92
CA LEU A 406 -31.87 43.11 30.69
C LEU A 406 -30.42 43.02 30.19
N ALA A 407 -29.60 42.14 30.77
CA ALA A 407 -28.24 41.89 30.31
C ALA A 407 -28.22 41.35 28.86
N HIS A 408 -29.11 40.42 28.52
CA HIS A 408 -29.26 39.88 27.16
C HIS A 408 -29.75 40.95 26.16
N ALA A 409 -30.58 41.90 26.59
CA ALA A 409 -31.03 43.01 25.74
C ALA A 409 -29.89 44.01 25.46
N GLU A 410 -29.08 44.38 26.46
CA GLU A 410 -27.92 45.25 26.28
C GLU A 410 -26.79 44.55 25.50
N GLU A 411 -26.57 43.24 25.66
CA GLU A 411 -25.62 42.48 24.85
C GLU A 411 -26.05 42.39 23.38
N ASN A 412 -27.33 42.10 23.10
CA ASN A 412 -27.86 42.16 21.73
C ASN A 412 -27.71 43.57 21.12
N LYS A 413 -27.94 44.62 21.90
CA LYS A 413 -27.74 46.02 21.48
C LYS A 413 -26.26 46.32 21.19
N ARG A 414 -25.32 45.82 22.01
CA ARG A 414 -23.87 45.89 21.78
C ARG A 414 -23.47 45.18 20.48
N ILE A 415 -23.98 43.97 20.24
CA ILE A 415 -23.77 43.19 19.01
C ILE A 415 -24.32 43.94 17.79
N CYS A 416 -25.55 44.48 17.86
CA CYS A 416 -26.15 45.26 16.78
C CYS A 416 -25.34 46.54 16.45
N LEU A 417 -24.85 47.25 17.46
CA LEU A 417 -24.01 48.44 17.27
C LEU A 417 -22.66 48.07 16.63
N SER A 418 -21.98 47.03 17.13
CA SER A 418 -20.71 46.56 16.54
C SER A 418 -20.89 46.05 15.10
N ASN A 419 -21.99 45.37 14.79
CA ASN A 419 -22.31 44.95 13.43
C ASN A 419 -22.58 46.15 12.50
N LEU A 420 -23.22 47.20 13.01
CA LEU A 420 -23.46 48.44 12.25
C LEU A 420 -22.15 49.22 12.01
N GLU A 421 -21.24 49.23 12.98
CA GLU A 421 -19.90 49.81 12.85
C GLU A 421 -19.06 49.05 11.82
N ASN A 422 -19.02 47.71 11.91
CA ASN A 422 -18.38 46.83 10.92
C ASN A 422 -18.95 47.03 9.50
N LEU A 423 -20.27 47.18 9.35
CA LEU A 423 -20.91 47.49 8.05
C LEU A 423 -20.50 48.86 7.52
N ASN A 424 -20.34 49.85 8.39
CA ASN A 424 -19.90 51.20 8.02
C ASN A 424 -18.44 51.19 7.54
N ASP A 425 -17.55 50.45 8.21
CA ASP A 425 -16.16 50.29 7.78
C ASP A 425 -16.02 49.48 6.49
N LEU A 426 -16.81 48.42 6.30
CA LEU A 426 -16.90 47.72 5.01
C LEU A 426 -17.40 48.66 3.89
N GLN A 427 -18.36 49.54 4.18
CA GLN A 427 -18.83 50.54 3.22
C GLN A 427 -17.75 51.58 2.88
N LYS A 428 -16.93 52.02 3.85
CA LYS A 428 -15.76 52.88 3.60
C LYS A 428 -14.72 52.18 2.73
N GLN A 429 -14.41 50.91 3.01
CA GLN A 429 -13.48 50.11 2.19
C GLN A 429 -13.99 49.95 0.76
N LEU A 430 -15.27 49.66 0.56
CA LEU A 430 -15.89 49.55 -0.75
C LEU A 430 -15.83 50.88 -1.53
N GLN A 431 -16.08 52.01 -0.86
CA GLN A 431 -15.89 53.35 -1.45
C GLN A 431 -14.43 53.67 -1.77
N GLY A 432 -13.46 53.18 -0.99
CA GLY A 432 -12.03 53.28 -1.31
C GLY A 432 -11.68 52.49 -2.57
N ASN A 433 -12.06 51.22 -2.61
CA ASN A 433 -11.83 50.33 -3.75
C ASN A 433 -12.48 50.86 -5.04
N ALA A 434 -13.67 51.46 -4.94
CA ALA A 434 -14.35 52.08 -6.09
C ALA A 434 -13.57 53.27 -6.68
N LYS A 435 -12.86 54.06 -5.86
CA LYS A 435 -11.99 55.13 -6.36
C LYS A 435 -10.76 54.57 -7.07
N VAL A 436 -10.09 53.59 -6.48
CA VAL A 436 -8.93 52.92 -7.09
C VAL A 436 -9.31 52.27 -8.43
N LEU A 437 -10.49 51.65 -8.53
CA LEU A 437 -10.97 51.09 -9.79
C LEU A 437 -11.24 52.16 -10.87
N GLU A 438 -11.74 53.34 -10.50
CA GLU A 438 -11.94 54.43 -11.46
C GLU A 438 -10.60 55.11 -11.83
N GLU A 439 -9.64 55.20 -10.90
CA GLU A 439 -8.26 55.62 -11.17
C GLU A 439 -7.57 54.67 -12.16
N GLU A 440 -7.64 53.36 -11.95
CA GLU A 440 -7.06 52.37 -12.88
C GLU A 440 -7.81 52.33 -14.22
N ARG A 441 -9.12 52.56 -14.24
CA ARG A 441 -9.89 52.71 -15.47
C ARG A 441 -9.43 53.93 -16.29
N ASN A 442 -9.09 55.03 -15.64
CA ASN A 442 -8.50 56.21 -16.30
C ASN A 442 -7.08 55.90 -16.80
N ASN A 443 -6.26 55.16 -16.03
CA ASN A 443 -4.94 54.69 -16.47
C ASN A 443 -5.03 53.82 -17.73
N ILE A 444 -5.93 52.81 -17.73
CA ILE A 444 -6.21 51.94 -18.87
C ILE A 444 -6.66 52.76 -20.08
N SER A 445 -7.54 53.74 -19.89
CA SER A 445 -8.01 54.61 -20.99
C SER A 445 -6.85 55.39 -21.62
N SER A 446 -5.96 55.98 -20.82
CA SER A 446 -4.77 56.68 -21.32
C SER A 446 -3.72 55.75 -21.96
N LEU A 447 -3.63 54.49 -21.53
CA LEU A 447 -2.79 53.48 -22.19
C LEU A 447 -3.40 53.04 -23.52
N GLN A 448 -4.72 52.95 -23.62
CA GLN A 448 -5.45 52.60 -24.83
C GLN A 448 -5.34 53.71 -25.89
N GLU A 449 -5.47 54.98 -25.52
CA GLU A 449 -5.20 56.12 -26.40
C GLU A 449 -3.78 56.09 -26.99
N LYS A 450 -2.77 55.78 -26.17
CA LYS A 450 -1.36 55.64 -26.62
C LYS A 450 -1.16 54.44 -27.53
N ASN A 451 -1.83 53.32 -27.26
CA ASN A 451 -1.80 52.15 -28.12
C ASN A 451 -2.43 52.47 -29.49
N ASP A 452 -3.56 53.15 -29.51
CA ASP A 452 -4.24 53.56 -30.74
C ASP A 452 -3.39 54.58 -31.54
N GLU A 453 -2.63 55.46 -30.88
CA GLU A 453 -1.63 56.33 -31.53
C GLU A 453 -0.49 55.52 -32.17
N ILE A 454 0.06 54.52 -31.47
CA ILE A 454 1.11 53.64 -31.99
C ILE A 454 0.58 52.81 -33.17
N VAL A 455 -0.63 52.27 -33.07
CA VAL A 455 -1.30 51.55 -34.16
C VAL A 455 -1.54 52.49 -35.36
N ALA A 456 -1.92 53.75 -35.15
CA ALA A 456 -2.06 54.73 -36.22
C ALA A 456 -0.72 55.05 -36.92
N ARG A 457 0.38 55.14 -36.15
CA ARG A 457 1.75 55.31 -36.69
C ARG A 457 2.20 54.08 -37.50
N LEU A 458 1.96 52.86 -37.01
CA LEU A 458 2.26 51.62 -37.75
C LEU A 458 1.48 51.53 -39.07
N ASN A 459 0.16 51.79 -39.03
CA ASN A 459 -0.70 51.86 -40.23
C ASN A 459 -0.32 52.98 -41.22
N LEU A 460 0.59 53.89 -40.86
CA LEU A 460 1.14 54.92 -41.74
C LEU A 460 2.48 54.46 -42.33
N LEU A 461 3.36 53.88 -41.51
CA LEU A 461 4.60 53.21 -41.94
C LEU A 461 4.33 52.07 -42.92
N ASP A 462 3.34 51.20 -42.68
CA ASP A 462 2.99 50.11 -43.61
C ASP A 462 2.56 50.67 -44.98
N ARG A 463 1.87 51.83 -45.01
CA ARG A 463 1.51 52.52 -46.25
C ARG A 463 2.71 53.18 -46.94
N GLU A 464 3.67 53.66 -46.17
CA GLU A 464 4.94 54.17 -46.70
C GLU A 464 5.77 53.04 -47.33
N ILE A 465 5.88 51.89 -46.65
CA ILE A 465 6.54 50.68 -47.16
C ILE A 465 5.88 50.17 -48.44
N ILE A 466 4.54 50.07 -48.49
CA ILE A 466 3.80 49.64 -49.69
C ILE A 466 4.02 50.62 -50.87
N ASN A 467 4.06 51.93 -50.60
CA ASN A 467 4.38 52.93 -51.62
C ASN A 467 5.83 52.79 -52.11
N ASP A 468 6.79 52.59 -51.20
CA ASP A 468 8.20 52.43 -51.51
C ASP A 468 8.47 51.15 -52.32
N ASP A 469 7.88 50.02 -51.96
CA ASP A 469 7.92 48.80 -52.78
C ASP A 469 7.31 49.01 -54.17
N SER A 470 6.20 49.75 -54.27
CA SER A 470 5.60 50.10 -55.57
C SER A 470 6.49 51.01 -56.42
N ARG A 471 7.27 51.89 -55.77
CA ARG A 471 8.27 52.74 -56.42
C ARG A 471 9.46 51.91 -56.88
N PHE A 472 10.07 51.12 -56.00
CA PHE A 472 11.24 50.31 -56.32
C PHE A 472 10.95 49.24 -57.38
N THR A 473 9.76 48.63 -57.38
CA THR A 473 9.36 47.71 -58.46
C THR A 473 9.17 48.40 -59.81
N SER A 474 8.64 49.63 -59.82
CA SER A 474 8.57 50.48 -61.03
C SER A 474 9.96 50.93 -61.51
N GLU A 475 10.83 51.38 -60.62
CA GLU A 475 12.21 51.78 -60.92
C GLU A 475 13.04 50.58 -61.43
N ALA A 476 12.90 49.39 -60.84
CA ALA A 476 13.55 48.18 -61.31
C ALA A 476 13.07 47.76 -62.71
N ALA A 477 11.77 47.91 -63.00
CA ALA A 477 11.24 47.69 -64.35
C ALA A 477 11.82 48.70 -65.36
N GLN A 478 11.87 49.99 -65.02
CA GLN A 478 12.46 51.03 -65.87
C GLN A 478 13.96 50.79 -66.12
N MET A 479 14.74 50.49 -65.09
CA MET A 479 16.17 50.17 -65.23
C MET A 479 16.41 48.93 -66.09
N LYS A 480 15.56 47.90 -65.99
CA LYS A 480 15.63 46.73 -66.88
C LYS A 480 15.37 47.14 -68.34
N ASP A 481 14.33 47.92 -68.57
CA ASP A 481 13.95 48.45 -69.89
C ASP A 481 15.07 49.29 -70.52
N GLU A 482 15.73 50.13 -69.72
CA GLU A 482 16.92 50.88 -70.16
C GLU A 482 18.11 49.97 -70.45
N LEU A 483 18.36 48.96 -69.61
CA LEU A 483 19.46 48.01 -69.82
C LEU A 483 19.26 47.19 -71.11
N GLU A 484 18.03 46.76 -71.42
CA GLU A 484 17.72 46.11 -72.70
C GLU A 484 17.92 47.09 -73.89
N LYS A 485 17.49 48.35 -73.78
CA LYS A 485 17.74 49.38 -74.81
C LYS A 485 19.25 49.63 -75.01
N LYS A 486 20.04 49.72 -73.93
CA LYS A 486 21.50 49.89 -73.96
C LYS A 486 22.21 48.67 -74.54
N LYS A 487 21.78 47.45 -74.18
CA LYS A 487 22.28 46.19 -74.75
C LYS A 487 22.05 46.12 -76.26
N ASN A 488 20.85 46.46 -76.72
CA ASN A 488 20.52 46.46 -78.15
C ASN A 488 21.32 47.53 -78.92
N SER A 489 21.58 48.68 -78.30
CA SER A 489 22.48 49.71 -78.85
C SER A 489 23.93 49.22 -78.92
N LEU A 490 24.43 48.56 -77.88
CA LEU A 490 25.79 48.00 -77.85
C LEU A 490 26.00 46.91 -78.91
N ILE A 491 25.04 46.00 -79.10
CA ILE A 491 25.05 44.99 -80.18
C ILE A 491 25.06 45.65 -81.58
N SER A 492 24.43 46.82 -81.72
CA SER A 492 24.48 47.60 -82.98
C SER A 492 25.86 48.24 -83.19
N ALA A 493 26.46 48.81 -82.14
CA ALA A 493 27.79 49.39 -82.17
C ALA A 493 28.90 48.34 -82.40
N GLU A 494 28.78 47.17 -81.79
CA GLU A 494 29.65 46.00 -81.98
C GLU A 494 29.65 45.55 -83.45
N LYS A 495 28.47 45.39 -84.07
CA LYS A 495 28.35 45.10 -85.50
C LYS A 495 28.98 46.18 -86.40
N GLN A 496 28.83 47.46 -86.05
CA GLN A 496 29.47 48.56 -86.78
C GLN A 496 31.00 48.55 -86.63
N ALA A 497 31.51 48.18 -85.45
CA ALA A 497 32.94 48.02 -85.21
C ALA A 497 33.51 46.83 -86.00
N ASP A 498 32.85 45.68 -85.98
CA ASP A 498 33.17 44.50 -86.79
C ASP A 498 33.23 44.81 -88.29
N ASP A 499 32.22 45.51 -88.81
CA ASP A 499 32.16 45.89 -90.22
C ASP A 499 33.21 46.96 -90.57
N PHE A 500 33.63 47.80 -89.61
CA PHE A 500 34.76 48.70 -89.80
C PHE A 500 36.10 47.94 -89.77
N LEU A 501 36.25 46.97 -88.88
CA LEU A 501 37.45 46.15 -88.73
C LEU A 501 37.70 45.35 -90.01
N LYS A 502 36.69 44.62 -90.52
CA LYS A 502 36.74 43.91 -91.82
C LYS A 502 37.11 44.83 -92.99
N LYS A 503 36.56 46.04 -93.04
CA LYS A 503 36.91 47.07 -94.05
C LYS A 503 38.35 47.56 -93.90
N SER A 504 38.89 47.59 -92.68
CA SER A 504 40.27 48.00 -92.42
C SER A 504 41.28 46.89 -92.70
N GLU A 505 40.97 45.66 -92.32
CA GLU A 505 41.73 44.46 -92.61
C GLU A 505 41.89 44.24 -94.13
N LYS A 506 40.80 44.39 -94.89
CA LYS A 506 40.89 44.33 -96.36
C LYS A 506 41.81 45.43 -96.92
N ARG A 507 41.69 46.68 -96.45
CA ARG A 507 42.59 47.77 -96.88
C ARG A 507 44.05 47.52 -96.51
N LEU A 508 44.32 46.79 -95.41
CA LEU A 508 45.67 46.37 -95.06
C LEU A 508 46.21 45.38 -96.09
N GLN A 509 45.43 44.35 -96.45
CA GLN A 509 45.78 43.37 -97.50
C GLN A 509 46.02 44.04 -98.85
N ASP A 510 45.14 44.97 -99.26
CA ASP A 510 45.27 45.76 -100.49
C ASP A 510 46.56 46.63 -100.51
N VAL A 511 47.10 47.01 -99.33
CA VAL A 511 48.36 47.76 -99.20
C VAL A 511 49.57 46.82 -99.14
N THR A 512 49.49 45.69 -98.45
CA THR A 512 50.57 44.69 -98.41
C THR A 512 50.92 44.20 -99.81
N LEU A 513 49.93 43.87 -100.63
CA LEU A 513 50.13 43.47 -102.03
C LEU A 513 50.88 44.54 -102.85
N LYS A 514 50.56 45.82 -102.67
CA LYS A 514 51.26 46.92 -103.36
C LYS A 514 52.70 47.08 -102.91
N VAL A 515 52.99 46.89 -101.62
CA VAL A 515 54.38 46.92 -101.11
C VAL A 515 55.17 45.72 -101.62
N GLU A 516 54.54 44.56 -101.82
CA GLU A 516 55.17 43.42 -102.50
C GLU A 516 55.44 43.71 -104.00
N GLU A 517 54.51 44.35 -104.71
CA GLU A 517 54.71 44.82 -106.09
C GLU A 517 55.86 45.86 -106.20
N GLU A 518 55.86 46.87 -105.31
CA GLU A 518 56.88 47.94 -105.27
C GLU A 518 58.28 47.40 -104.90
N THR A 519 58.37 46.50 -103.91
CA THR A 519 59.66 45.88 -103.55
C THR A 519 60.16 44.92 -104.63
N GLN A 520 59.28 44.21 -105.35
CA GLN A 520 59.67 43.42 -106.51
C GLN A 520 60.08 44.28 -107.72
N ALA A 521 59.58 45.51 -107.85
CA ALA A 521 60.06 46.46 -108.84
C ALA A 521 61.47 46.98 -108.49
N ALA A 522 61.69 47.46 -107.27
CA ALA A 522 63.00 47.93 -106.80
C ALA A 522 64.10 46.84 -106.87
N ALA A 523 63.73 45.58 -106.66
CA ALA A 523 64.64 44.45 -106.83
C ALA A 523 65.10 44.22 -108.28
N LYS A 524 64.32 44.63 -109.29
CA LYS A 524 64.70 44.58 -110.71
C LYS A 524 65.63 45.74 -111.09
N GLU A 525 65.34 46.95 -110.62
CA GLU A 525 66.20 48.12 -110.84
C GLU A 525 67.62 47.91 -110.28
N LEU A 526 67.74 47.24 -109.12
CA LEU A 526 69.03 46.85 -108.54
C LEU A 526 69.78 45.78 -109.35
N LEU A 527 69.07 44.92 -110.10
CA LEU A 527 69.67 43.95 -111.01
C LEU A 527 70.21 44.62 -112.28
N GLU A 528 69.43 45.50 -112.92
CA GLU A 528 69.88 46.28 -114.08
C GLU A 528 71.09 47.18 -113.73
N LEU A 529 71.13 47.74 -112.52
CA LEU A 529 72.31 48.46 -112.01
C LEU A 529 73.54 47.56 -111.89
N LEU A 530 73.39 46.34 -111.36
CA LEU A 530 74.48 45.37 -111.23
C LEU A 530 75.05 44.96 -112.60
N ASP A 531 74.18 44.71 -113.58
CA ASP A 531 74.60 44.36 -114.94
C ASP A 531 75.36 45.53 -115.60
N SER A 532 74.86 46.77 -115.49
CA SER A 532 75.59 47.95 -116.02
C SER A 532 76.95 48.19 -115.35
N MET A 533 77.10 47.83 -114.07
CA MET A 533 78.39 47.85 -113.37
C MET A 533 79.34 46.75 -113.88
N ALA A 534 78.83 45.60 -114.30
CA ALA A 534 79.63 44.55 -114.90
C ALA A 534 80.13 44.95 -116.30
N GLU A 535 79.27 45.54 -117.15
CA GLU A 535 79.65 46.08 -118.46
C GLU A 535 80.74 47.17 -118.33
N HIS A 536 80.57 48.12 -117.41
CA HIS A 536 81.57 49.17 -117.15
C HIS A 536 82.90 48.58 -116.66
N LYS A 537 82.88 47.49 -115.88
CA LYS A 537 84.08 46.79 -115.44
C LYS A 537 84.83 46.16 -116.63
N GLU A 538 84.12 45.47 -117.53
CA GLU A 538 84.71 44.86 -118.73
C GLU A 538 85.29 45.91 -119.70
N PHE A 539 84.60 47.04 -119.87
CA PHE A 539 85.12 48.20 -120.61
C PHE A 539 86.42 48.77 -120.01
N MET A 540 86.52 48.82 -118.68
CA MET A 540 87.75 49.25 -118.00
C MET A 540 88.89 48.24 -118.16
N GLU A 541 88.63 46.94 -118.03
CA GLU A 541 89.65 45.88 -118.20
C GLU A 541 90.20 45.84 -119.65
N THR A 542 89.33 45.97 -120.66
CA THR A 542 89.74 46.08 -122.08
C THR A 542 90.54 47.35 -122.37
N THR A 543 90.13 48.50 -121.80
CA THR A 543 90.88 49.77 -121.94
C THR A 543 92.27 49.69 -121.32
N ILE A 544 92.43 49.02 -120.18
CA ILE A 544 93.73 48.78 -119.54
C ILE A 544 94.60 47.84 -120.39
N ALA A 545 94.01 46.81 -121.02
CA ALA A 545 94.72 45.92 -121.93
C ALA A 545 95.26 46.67 -123.18
N GLN A 546 94.44 47.53 -123.79
CA GLN A 546 94.87 48.35 -124.94
C GLN A 546 96.01 49.31 -124.55
N ARG A 547 95.89 50.03 -123.43
CA ARG A 547 96.94 50.95 -122.94
C ARG A 547 98.29 50.26 -122.68
N ARG A 548 98.29 48.97 -122.34
CA ARG A 548 99.52 48.17 -122.23
C ARG A 548 100.14 47.86 -123.59
N LYS A 549 99.32 47.58 -124.61
CA LYS A 549 99.78 47.32 -125.99
C LYS A 549 100.49 48.54 -126.59
N ASP A 550 99.87 49.72 -126.46
CA ASP A 550 100.43 50.99 -126.96
C ASP A 550 101.81 51.30 -126.34
N LEU A 551 102.02 50.91 -125.07
CA LEU A 551 103.28 51.06 -124.33
C LEU A 551 104.40 50.14 -124.84
N TYR A 552 104.08 48.95 -125.34
CA TYR A 552 105.08 48.07 -125.96
C TYR A 552 105.43 48.54 -127.38
N GLU A 553 104.42 48.94 -128.17
CA GLU A 553 104.64 49.43 -129.55
C GLU A 553 105.48 50.72 -129.59
N THR A 554 105.32 51.60 -128.61
CA THR A 554 106.15 52.82 -128.47
C THR A 554 107.58 52.53 -128.01
N ALA A 555 107.82 51.46 -127.26
CA ALA A 555 109.17 51.03 -126.89
C ALA A 555 109.95 50.49 -128.11
N ASP A 556 109.32 49.66 -128.93
CA ASP A 556 109.92 49.14 -130.17
C ASP A 556 110.20 50.25 -131.19
N TYR A 557 109.33 51.26 -131.30
CA TYR A 557 109.57 52.39 -132.19
C TYR A 557 110.86 53.15 -131.84
N ILE A 558 111.12 53.39 -130.56
CA ILE A 558 112.35 54.08 -130.08
C ILE A 558 113.61 53.25 -130.40
N ALA A 559 113.53 51.92 -130.32
CA ALA A 559 114.64 51.04 -130.68
C ALA A 559 114.98 51.08 -132.19
N SER A 560 114.00 51.38 -133.06
CA SER A 560 114.15 51.28 -134.52
C SER A 560 114.93 52.43 -135.17
N VAL A 561 114.97 53.62 -134.56
CA VAL A 561 115.51 54.85 -135.17
C VAL A 561 117.04 54.92 -135.14
N ALA A 562 117.70 54.14 -134.28
CA ALA A 562 119.14 54.26 -134.00
C ALA A 562 120.10 53.69 -135.08
N SER A 563 119.66 53.38 -136.30
CA SER A 563 120.41 52.48 -137.20
C SER A 563 120.31 52.72 -138.73
N LYS A 564 120.41 53.96 -139.22
CA LYS A 564 120.66 54.24 -140.68
C LYS A 564 121.27 55.63 -141.01
N THR A 565 122.52 55.60 -141.48
CA THR A 565 123.25 56.44 -142.49
C THR A 565 122.79 57.87 -142.88
N VAL A 566 123.60 58.95 -143.07
CA VAL A 566 125.04 59.25 -143.38
C VAL A 566 125.31 59.82 -144.81
N ILE A 567 126.18 60.86 -144.92
CA ILE A 567 126.72 61.58 -146.13
C ILE A 567 125.73 62.56 -146.83
N THR A 568 126.00 63.83 -147.24
CA THR A 568 126.91 65.00 -146.92
C THR A 568 126.22 66.29 -147.50
N GLN A 569 126.71 67.55 -147.69
CA GLN A 569 128.00 68.32 -147.68
C GLN A 569 127.65 69.84 -147.44
N VAL A 570 128.44 70.70 -146.75
CA VAL A 570 129.52 71.65 -147.21
C VAL A 570 129.05 72.84 -148.10
N PRO A 571 129.50 74.13 -147.95
CA PRO A 571 130.35 74.80 -146.92
C PRO A 571 129.84 76.17 -146.34
N ASN A 572 130.68 76.78 -145.48
CA ASN A 572 130.94 78.24 -145.33
C ASN A 572 130.08 79.10 -144.36
N PRO A 573 130.56 80.29 -143.89
CA PRO A 573 131.07 80.32 -142.51
C PRO A 573 130.77 81.59 -141.66
N ALA A 574 131.31 81.57 -140.44
CA ALA A 574 131.75 82.70 -139.61
C ALA A 574 130.71 83.49 -138.77
N GLU A 575 131.29 84.17 -137.78
CA GLU A 575 130.76 85.17 -136.84
C GLU A 575 129.83 84.71 -135.69
N SER A 576 130.42 84.76 -134.48
CA SER A 576 129.85 84.77 -133.11
C SER A 576 129.09 83.54 -132.62
#